data_AF-A0A2S7EUU8-F1
#
_entry.id   AF-A0A2S7EUU8-F1
#
_cell.length_a   1.000
_cell.length_b   1.000
_cell.length_c   1.000
_cell.angle_alpha   90.00
_cell.angle_beta   90.00
_cell.angle_gamma   90.00
#
_symmetry.space_group_name_H-M   'P 1'
#
loop_
_entity.id
_entity.type
_entity.pdbx_description
1 polymer ?
#
loop_
_entity_poly.entity_id
_entity_poly.type
_entity_poly.pdbx_seq_one_letter_code
_entity_poly.pdbx_strand_id
1 'polypeptide(L)'
;MPSFALPRLGAALILALGIAGAAAAHAATGAPVQAHHADTATQPAAAPLQVQVYHPDAHAIFGVASVLVSGSKDAVLVDAQFAAADARALVAQIRASCKRLTTIYISHGDPDYYFGLDVLTQAFPQAKLLASPATVAHIRQTQTQKLQVWAPKLGADAPQRIVLPQPLRGDRLLLEGRELRIVGLDGATPDRTFVWIPSIKTVLGGIPVVAGEHVWMADTQTPASHAQWLATLQRIQALQPQRVIPGHFVPGAAQDLAAVRFTADYIRAFDEETAKAKDAAALVAAMQQRYPQLGGVDALQLSAQVAKGEMRWP
;
A
#
# COMPACT_ATOMS: atom_id res chain seq x y z
N MET A 1 -31.65 37.83 -17.45
CA MET A 1 -32.11 39.21 -17.13
C MET A 1 -33.24 39.11 -16.14
N PRO A 2 -33.35 39.96 -15.10
CA PRO A 2 -32.55 41.13 -14.68
C PRO A 2 -31.76 40.82 -13.37
N SER A 3 -31.19 41.77 -12.62
CA SER A 3 -30.17 42.81 -12.85
C SER A 3 -30.05 43.61 -11.54
N PHE A 4 -28.81 43.96 -11.14
CA PHE A 4 -28.41 45.01 -10.16
C PHE A 4 -28.73 44.77 -8.66
N ALA A 5 -27.94 45.16 -7.65
CA ALA A 5 -26.76 46.04 -7.54
C ALA A 5 -25.91 45.75 -6.26
N LEU A 6 -24.62 46.11 -6.30
CA LEU A 6 -23.71 46.35 -5.17
C LEU A 6 -23.73 47.84 -4.76
N PRO A 7 -23.35 48.20 -3.52
CA PRO A 7 -22.16 49.06 -3.29
C PRO A 7 -21.38 48.69 -2.00
N ARG A 8 -20.03 48.68 -1.95
CA ARG A 8 -18.96 49.72 -1.87
C ARG A 8 -18.38 49.94 -0.45
N LEU A 9 -17.06 49.67 -0.37
CA LEU A 9 -15.94 50.45 0.21
C LEU A 9 -16.00 51.03 1.64
N GLY A 10 -14.94 50.74 2.40
CA GLY A 10 -14.46 51.57 3.51
C GLY A 10 -13.04 51.17 3.93
N ALA A 11 -12.04 51.90 3.42
CA ALA A 11 -10.65 51.85 3.88
C ALA A 11 -10.45 52.85 5.02
N ALA A 12 -9.64 52.51 6.02
CA ALA A 12 -9.14 53.45 7.01
C ALA A 12 -7.64 53.22 7.25
N LEU A 13 -6.87 54.19 6.77
CA LEU A 13 -5.45 54.43 6.99
C LEU A 13 -5.34 55.36 8.20
N ILE A 14 -4.56 55.01 9.23
CA ILE A 14 -4.15 55.96 10.28
C ILE A 14 -2.63 56.01 10.34
N LEU A 15 -2.13 57.19 10.02
CA LEU A 15 -0.76 57.68 10.15
C LEU A 15 -0.67 58.41 11.50
N ALA A 16 0.37 58.18 12.31
CA ALA A 16 0.71 59.09 13.41
C ALA A 16 2.24 59.24 13.52
N LEU A 17 2.64 60.52 13.59
CA LEU A 17 4.00 61.04 13.64
C LEU A 17 4.74 60.73 14.95
N GLY A 18 6.07 60.74 14.86
CA GLY A 18 6.99 60.52 15.96
C GLY A 18 7.27 61.73 16.86
N ILE A 19 8.05 61.47 17.92
CA ILE A 19 8.74 62.45 18.76
C ILE A 19 10.09 61.85 19.16
N ALA A 20 11.18 62.58 18.88
CA ALA A 20 12.50 62.36 19.44
C ALA A 20 12.61 63.04 20.82
N GLY A 21 13.30 62.42 21.77
CA GLY A 21 13.51 63.01 23.10
C GLY A 21 14.54 62.27 23.95
N ALA A 22 15.75 62.83 23.96
CA ALA A 22 16.77 62.90 25.01
C ALA A 22 17.00 61.74 26.00
N ALA A 23 18.28 61.36 26.07
CA ALA A 23 18.90 60.55 27.10
C ALA A 23 18.83 61.19 28.50
N ALA A 24 18.60 60.36 29.51
CA ALA A 24 19.04 60.60 30.88
C ALA A 24 19.47 59.27 31.49
N ALA A 25 20.76 59.17 31.83
CA ALA A 25 21.32 58.06 32.58
C ALA A 25 20.80 58.11 34.03
N HIS A 26 20.32 56.97 34.53
CA HIS A 26 20.24 56.69 35.96
C HIS A 26 20.76 55.27 36.18
N ALA A 27 21.90 55.18 36.86
CA ALA A 27 22.50 53.94 37.30
C ALA A 27 21.60 53.29 38.37
N ALA A 28 21.16 52.06 38.10
CA ALA A 28 20.53 51.20 39.09
C ALA A 28 21.30 49.87 39.10
N THR A 29 21.96 49.62 40.23
CA THR A 29 22.63 48.37 40.59
C THR A 29 21.59 47.25 40.74
N GLY A 30 21.46 46.39 39.73
CA GLY A 30 20.67 45.16 39.77
C GLY A 30 21.56 43.93 39.88
N ALA A 31 21.31 43.10 40.90
CA ALA A 31 21.97 41.82 41.13
C ALA A 31 21.85 40.86 39.92
N PRO A 32 22.79 39.91 39.72
CA PRO A 32 22.76 39.01 38.57
C PRO A 32 21.57 38.05 38.71
N VAL A 33 20.57 38.19 37.83
CA VAL A 33 19.57 37.16 37.60
C VAL A 33 20.27 36.04 36.85
N GLN A 34 20.51 34.92 37.53
CA GLN A 34 20.98 33.70 36.89
C GLN A 34 19.92 33.28 35.86
N ALA A 35 20.26 33.43 34.58
CA ALA A 35 19.52 32.81 33.51
C ALA A 35 19.68 31.29 33.67
N HIS A 36 18.64 30.63 34.18
CA HIS A 36 18.50 29.19 34.02
C HIS A 36 18.38 28.92 32.53
N HIS A 37 19.50 28.55 31.90
CA HIS A 37 19.47 27.84 30.64
C HIS A 37 18.67 26.56 30.89
N ALA A 38 17.40 26.59 30.46
CA ALA A 38 16.61 25.39 30.33
C ALA A 38 17.31 24.53 29.27
N ASP A 39 18.13 23.60 29.77
CA ASP A 39 18.76 22.56 28.98
C ASP A 39 17.61 21.81 28.27
N THR A 40 17.40 22.15 27.01
CA THR A 40 16.39 21.50 26.19
C THR A 40 16.98 20.14 25.86
N ALA A 41 16.82 19.20 26.79
CA ALA A 41 17.23 17.83 26.63
C ALA A 41 16.69 17.35 25.28
N THR A 42 17.59 17.21 24.31
CA THR A 42 17.24 16.78 22.97
C THR A 42 16.77 15.34 23.11
N GLN A 43 15.46 15.14 23.06
CA GLN A 43 14.87 13.81 23.15
C GLN A 43 15.50 12.96 22.03
N PRO A 44 16.07 11.77 22.33
CA PRO A 44 16.69 10.95 21.30
C PRO A 44 15.70 10.75 20.16
N ALA A 45 16.10 11.07 18.94
CA ALA A 45 15.28 10.82 17.76
C ALA A 45 14.90 9.33 17.77
N ALA A 46 13.59 9.05 17.81
CA ALA A 46 13.11 7.67 17.86
C ALA A 46 13.74 6.87 16.70
N ALA A 47 14.22 5.65 16.97
CA ALA A 47 14.85 4.80 15.96
C ALA A 47 13.92 4.63 14.74
N PRO A 48 14.42 4.65 13.48
CA PRO A 48 13.58 4.51 12.29
C PRO A 48 12.68 3.27 12.34
N LEU A 49 11.53 3.32 11.67
CA LEU A 49 10.70 2.13 11.51
C LEU A 49 11.47 1.06 10.76
N GLN A 50 11.32 -0.19 11.19
CA GLN A 50 11.94 -1.34 10.56
C GLN A 50 10.93 -2.11 9.73
N VAL A 51 11.39 -2.73 8.65
CA VAL A 51 10.54 -3.48 7.72
C VAL A 51 11.09 -4.89 7.54
N GLN A 52 10.28 -5.89 7.89
CA GLN A 52 10.55 -7.31 7.63
C GLN A 52 9.52 -7.83 6.64
N VAL A 53 10.00 -8.44 5.54
CA VAL A 53 9.14 -8.98 4.49
C VAL A 53 9.10 -10.49 4.62
N TYR A 54 7.90 -11.04 4.72
CA TYR A 54 7.63 -12.44 4.47
C TYR A 54 7.16 -12.59 3.02
N HIS A 55 7.78 -13.48 2.28
CA HIS A 55 7.33 -13.93 0.98
C HIS A 55 7.29 -15.45 1.02
N PRO A 56 6.22 -16.10 0.55
CA PRO A 56 6.12 -17.55 0.60
C PRO A 56 7.14 -18.17 -0.38
N ASP A 57 7.34 -19.49 -0.28
CA ASP A 57 8.29 -20.16 -1.15
C ASP A 57 7.82 -20.23 -2.62
N ALA A 58 8.69 -20.73 -3.50
CA ALA A 58 8.41 -20.82 -4.93
C ALA A 58 7.30 -21.82 -5.31
N HIS A 59 6.81 -22.63 -4.36
CA HIS A 59 5.73 -23.59 -4.56
C HIS A 59 4.35 -23.03 -4.13
N ALA A 60 4.31 -21.83 -3.57
CA ALA A 60 3.06 -21.17 -3.23
C ALA A 60 2.20 -20.91 -4.46
N ILE A 61 0.88 -21.11 -4.33
CA ILE A 61 -0.08 -20.87 -5.41
C ILE A 61 -0.07 -19.39 -5.81
N PHE A 62 0.06 -18.49 -4.83
CA PHE A 62 0.20 -17.06 -5.02
C PHE A 62 1.30 -16.53 -4.11
N GLY A 63 2.36 -15.99 -4.73
CA GLY A 63 3.48 -15.37 -4.02
C GLY A 63 3.16 -13.95 -3.61
N VAL A 64 2.44 -13.75 -2.50
CA VAL A 64 2.11 -12.42 -1.99
C VAL A 64 3.05 -12.01 -0.84
N ALA A 65 3.43 -10.74 -0.79
CA ALA A 65 4.27 -10.19 0.25
C ALA A 65 3.45 -9.80 1.49
N SER A 66 3.80 -10.35 2.65
CA SER A 66 3.35 -9.84 3.95
C SER A 66 4.44 -9.02 4.58
N VAL A 67 4.13 -7.82 5.04
CA VAL A 67 5.15 -6.88 5.53
C VAL A 67 4.88 -6.47 6.97
N LEU A 68 5.81 -6.82 7.86
CA LEU A 68 5.80 -6.40 9.26
C LEU A 68 6.58 -5.10 9.42
N VAL A 69 5.87 -4.00 9.68
CA VAL A 69 6.43 -2.69 9.98
C VAL A 69 6.51 -2.55 11.50
N SER A 70 7.72 -2.36 12.03
CA SER A 70 7.97 -2.36 13.47
C SER A 70 8.52 -1.03 13.97
N GLY A 71 7.98 -0.56 15.10
CA GLY A 71 8.56 0.51 15.91
C GLY A 71 9.46 -0.05 17.01
N SER A 72 9.59 0.72 18.08
CA SER A 72 10.34 0.34 19.28
C SER A 72 9.68 -0.81 20.05
N LYS A 73 8.36 -0.79 20.20
CA LYS A 73 7.53 -1.72 20.98
C LYS A 73 6.44 -2.38 20.15
N ASP A 74 5.79 -1.60 19.27
CA ASP A 74 4.61 -2.02 18.52
C ASP A 74 4.96 -2.38 17.07
N ALA A 75 4.05 -3.10 16.41
CA ALA A 75 4.15 -3.41 14.98
C ALA A 75 2.77 -3.39 14.29
N VAL A 76 2.80 -3.07 13.00
CA VAL A 76 1.69 -3.22 12.05
C VAL A 76 2.07 -4.27 11.02
N LEU A 77 1.20 -5.25 10.81
CA LEU A 77 1.30 -6.19 9.70
C LEU A 77 0.48 -5.68 8.51
N VAL A 78 1.03 -5.76 7.31
CA VAL A 78 0.31 -5.56 6.06
C VAL A 78 0.22 -6.88 5.31
N ASP A 79 -1.01 -7.31 5.00
CA ASP A 79 -1.39 -8.54 4.31
C ASP A 79 -1.08 -9.84 5.05
N ALA A 80 -1.91 -10.86 4.85
CA ALA A 80 -2.02 -12.01 5.76
C ALA A 80 -1.74 -13.39 5.13
N GLN A 81 -1.22 -13.43 3.91
CA GLN A 81 -0.95 -14.65 3.13
C GLN A 81 -2.20 -15.44 2.73
N PHE A 82 -2.00 -16.34 1.76
CA PHE A 82 -3.05 -17.16 1.18
C PHE A 82 -3.30 -18.47 1.94
N ALA A 83 -2.25 -19.28 2.07
CA ALA A 83 -2.32 -20.60 2.65
C ALA A 83 -2.12 -20.56 4.18
N ALA A 84 -2.80 -21.45 4.90
CA ALA A 84 -2.66 -21.53 6.35
C ALA A 84 -1.22 -21.87 6.80
N ALA A 85 -0.46 -22.62 6.00
CA ALA A 85 0.96 -22.90 6.25
C ALA A 85 1.81 -21.61 6.26
N ASP A 86 1.67 -20.77 5.24
CA ASP A 86 2.35 -19.48 5.16
C ASP A 86 1.93 -18.54 6.28
N ALA A 87 0.63 -18.51 6.59
CA ALA A 87 0.11 -17.74 7.71
C ALA A 87 0.73 -18.18 9.06
N ARG A 88 0.96 -19.49 9.27
CA ARG A 88 1.65 -20.01 10.47
C ARG A 88 3.13 -19.60 10.51
N ALA A 89 3.83 -19.63 9.37
CA ALA A 89 5.21 -19.16 9.28
C ALA A 89 5.30 -17.65 9.55
N LEU A 90 4.35 -16.87 9.04
CA LEU A 90 4.22 -15.44 9.32
C LEU A 90 3.96 -15.18 10.82
N VAL A 91 3.12 -15.97 11.49
CA VAL A 91 2.95 -15.90 12.96
C VAL A 91 4.28 -16.12 13.69
N ALA A 92 5.09 -17.08 13.26
CA ALA A 92 6.40 -17.33 13.86
C ALA A 92 7.34 -16.13 13.68
N GLN A 93 7.39 -15.53 12.49
CA GLN A 93 8.18 -14.31 12.22
C GLN A 93 7.73 -13.14 13.11
N ILE A 94 6.42 -12.93 13.26
CA ILE A 94 5.88 -11.86 14.12
C ILE A 94 6.28 -12.09 15.58
N ARG A 95 6.18 -13.32 16.09
CA ARG A 95 6.61 -13.64 17.47
C ARG A 95 8.11 -13.42 17.67
N ALA A 96 8.93 -13.81 16.68
CA ALA A 96 10.38 -13.61 16.71
C ALA A 96 10.79 -12.13 16.71
N SER A 97 9.94 -11.22 16.21
CA SER A 97 10.20 -9.77 16.26
C SER A 97 10.17 -9.19 17.69
N CYS A 98 9.58 -9.91 18.64
CA CYS A 98 9.31 -9.46 20.01
C CYS A 98 8.53 -8.12 20.09
N LYS A 99 7.79 -7.76 19.03
CA LYS A 99 6.91 -6.59 19.00
C LYS A 99 5.48 -6.97 19.36
N ARG A 100 4.75 -6.03 19.94
CA ARG A 100 3.29 -6.15 20.10
C ARG A 100 2.62 -5.82 18.77
N LEU A 101 1.99 -6.81 18.14
CA LEU A 101 1.19 -6.57 16.95
C LEU A 101 -0.10 -5.81 17.31
N THR A 102 -0.19 -4.54 16.93
CA THR A 102 -1.35 -3.69 17.27
C THR A 102 -2.39 -3.66 16.16
N THR A 103 -1.98 -3.88 14.91
CA THR A 103 -2.86 -3.79 13.75
C THR A 103 -2.41 -4.74 12.65
N ILE A 104 -3.38 -5.38 12.00
CA ILE A 104 -3.24 -6.09 10.74
C ILE A 104 -4.06 -5.30 9.72
N TYR A 105 -3.42 -4.82 8.66
CA TYR A 105 -4.05 -4.10 7.57
C TYR A 105 -4.07 -4.95 6.31
N ILE A 106 -5.24 -5.12 5.70
CA ILE A 106 -5.40 -5.80 4.42
C ILE A 106 -5.48 -4.76 3.31
N SER A 107 -4.54 -4.83 2.37
CA SER A 107 -4.36 -3.82 1.33
C SER A 107 -5.21 -4.08 0.08
N HIS A 108 -5.58 -5.33 -0.19
CA HIS A 108 -6.36 -5.72 -1.36
C HIS A 108 -7.41 -6.80 -1.07
N GLY A 109 -8.39 -6.91 -1.97
CA GLY A 109 -9.59 -7.74 -1.77
C GLY A 109 -9.47 -9.18 -2.23
N ASP A 110 -8.32 -9.59 -2.80
CA ASP A 110 -8.11 -10.95 -3.25
C ASP A 110 -7.69 -11.91 -2.12
N PRO A 111 -8.06 -13.19 -2.21
CA PRO A 111 -7.87 -14.19 -1.16
C PRO A 111 -6.48 -14.29 -0.57
N ASP A 112 -5.45 -14.15 -1.39
CA ASP A 112 -4.06 -14.23 -0.99
C ASP A 112 -3.66 -13.12 -0.02
N TYR A 113 -4.37 -12.00 -0.01
CA TYR A 113 -4.14 -10.92 0.94
C TYR A 113 -4.76 -11.20 2.32
N TYR A 114 -5.80 -12.04 2.43
CA TYR A 114 -6.62 -12.12 3.65
C TYR A 114 -7.04 -13.51 4.14
N PHE A 115 -6.84 -14.60 3.39
CA PHE A 115 -7.26 -15.94 3.82
C PHE A 115 -6.54 -16.38 5.09
N GLY A 116 -5.25 -16.08 5.23
CA GLY A 116 -4.48 -16.37 6.43
C GLY A 116 -4.94 -15.63 7.69
N LEU A 117 -5.88 -14.69 7.60
CA LEU A 117 -6.48 -14.04 8.77
C LEU A 117 -7.15 -15.02 9.74
N ASP A 118 -7.61 -16.18 9.26
CA ASP A 118 -8.14 -17.22 10.15
C ASP A 118 -7.08 -17.66 11.17
N VAL A 119 -5.84 -17.87 10.72
CA VAL A 119 -4.69 -18.21 11.58
C VAL A 119 -4.21 -17.01 12.39
N LEU A 120 -4.03 -15.86 11.73
CA LEU A 120 -3.44 -14.67 12.36
C LEU A 120 -4.30 -14.11 13.50
N THR A 121 -5.64 -14.12 13.36
CA THR A 121 -6.53 -13.60 14.40
C THR A 121 -6.64 -14.52 15.62
N GLN A 122 -6.38 -15.83 15.47
CA GLN A 122 -6.24 -16.74 16.60
C GLN A 122 -4.94 -16.50 17.36
N ALA A 123 -3.84 -16.23 16.64
CA ALA A 123 -2.54 -15.97 17.24
C ALA A 123 -2.43 -14.58 17.90
N PHE A 124 -3.14 -13.58 17.35
CA PHE A 124 -3.08 -12.18 17.79
C PHE A 124 -4.47 -11.56 17.97
N PRO A 125 -5.30 -12.06 18.91
CA PRO A 125 -6.71 -11.65 19.05
C PRO A 125 -6.90 -10.19 19.47
N GLN A 126 -5.84 -9.52 19.94
CA GLN A 126 -5.87 -8.12 20.35
C GLN A 126 -5.54 -7.14 19.20
N ALA A 127 -5.01 -7.63 18.08
CA ALA A 127 -4.67 -6.77 16.95
C ALA A 127 -5.94 -6.27 16.26
N LYS A 128 -5.99 -4.98 15.97
CA LYS A 128 -7.07 -4.41 15.15
C LYS A 128 -6.95 -4.94 13.73
N LEU A 129 -8.03 -5.48 13.18
CA LEU A 129 -8.07 -5.92 11.79
C LEU A 129 -8.77 -4.87 10.93
N LEU A 130 -8.03 -4.25 10.01
CA LEU A 130 -8.48 -3.10 9.23
C LEU A 130 -8.26 -3.30 7.74
N ALA A 131 -9.12 -2.71 6.92
CA ALA A 131 -8.91 -2.56 5.47
C ALA A 131 -9.65 -1.31 4.99
N SER A 132 -9.39 -0.84 3.77
CA SER A 132 -10.19 0.26 3.21
C SER A 132 -11.67 -0.11 3.10
N PRO A 133 -12.62 0.84 3.17
CA PRO A 133 -14.05 0.54 2.97
C PRO A 133 -14.33 -0.19 1.64
N ALA A 134 -13.63 0.17 0.56
CA ALA A 134 -13.75 -0.47 -0.74
C ALA A 134 -13.27 -1.93 -0.70
N THR A 135 -12.12 -2.18 -0.06
CA THR A 135 -11.59 -3.54 0.14
C THR A 135 -12.55 -4.40 0.96
N VAL A 136 -13.10 -3.88 2.07
CA VAL A 136 -14.09 -4.61 2.89
C VAL A 136 -15.35 -4.94 2.08
N ALA A 137 -15.83 -4.00 1.27
CA ALA A 137 -16.99 -4.22 0.41
C ALA A 137 -16.71 -5.31 -0.65
N HIS A 138 -15.55 -5.26 -1.29
CA HIS A 138 -15.14 -6.26 -2.28
C HIS A 138 -15.05 -7.67 -1.65
N ILE A 139 -14.35 -7.83 -0.51
CA ILE A 139 -14.25 -9.13 0.18
C ILE A 139 -15.65 -9.65 0.53
N ARG A 140 -16.52 -8.79 1.09
CA ARG A 140 -17.88 -9.19 1.46
C ARG A 140 -18.67 -9.70 0.24
N GLN A 141 -18.47 -9.09 -0.93
CA GLN A 141 -19.16 -9.46 -2.16
C GLN A 141 -18.62 -10.77 -2.75
N THR A 142 -17.30 -11.01 -2.68
CA THR A 142 -16.66 -12.10 -3.43
C THR A 142 -16.28 -13.31 -2.58
N GLN A 143 -16.26 -13.19 -1.24
CA GLN A 143 -15.71 -14.20 -0.33
C GLN A 143 -16.28 -15.62 -0.53
N THR A 144 -17.58 -15.78 -0.77
CA THR A 144 -18.21 -17.10 -0.91
C THR A 144 -17.72 -17.78 -2.19
N GLN A 145 -17.73 -17.06 -3.31
CA GLN A 145 -17.26 -17.59 -4.59
C GLN A 145 -15.77 -17.89 -4.55
N LYS A 146 -14.96 -16.96 -4.01
CA LYS A 146 -13.52 -17.16 -3.89
C LYS A 146 -13.21 -18.37 -3.00
N LEU A 147 -13.91 -18.58 -1.89
CA LEU A 147 -13.72 -19.76 -1.04
C LEU A 147 -14.07 -21.06 -1.77
N GLN A 148 -15.17 -21.08 -2.53
CA GLN A 148 -15.56 -22.25 -3.35
C GLN A 148 -14.50 -22.62 -4.39
N VAL A 149 -13.87 -21.61 -5.02
CA VAL A 149 -12.83 -21.82 -6.04
C VAL A 149 -11.52 -22.29 -5.41
N TRP A 150 -11.11 -21.66 -4.30
CA TRP A 150 -9.77 -21.82 -3.76
C TRP A 150 -9.64 -22.89 -2.69
N ALA A 151 -10.68 -23.17 -1.90
CA ALA A 151 -10.61 -24.19 -0.86
C ALA A 151 -10.22 -25.59 -1.38
N PRO A 152 -10.74 -26.08 -2.52
CA PRO A 152 -10.32 -27.37 -3.07
C PRO A 152 -8.85 -27.40 -3.51
N LYS A 153 -8.32 -26.26 -3.97
CA LYS A 153 -6.91 -26.14 -4.39
C LYS A 153 -5.95 -26.05 -3.21
N LEU A 154 -6.39 -25.40 -2.13
CA LEU A 154 -5.62 -25.26 -0.88
C LEU A 154 -5.70 -26.52 0.00
N GLY A 155 -6.74 -27.35 -0.15
CA GLY A 155 -6.91 -28.55 0.65
C GLY A 155 -6.91 -28.25 2.16
N ALA A 156 -6.01 -28.88 2.90
CA ALA A 156 -5.88 -28.68 4.35
C ALA A 156 -5.42 -27.25 4.73
N ASP A 157 -4.83 -26.49 3.80
CA ASP A 157 -4.39 -25.12 4.03
C ASP A 157 -5.45 -24.07 3.69
N ALA A 158 -6.67 -24.49 3.33
CA ALA A 158 -7.80 -23.59 3.18
C ALA A 158 -8.21 -22.99 4.55
N PRO A 159 -8.65 -21.71 4.59
CA PRO A 159 -9.17 -21.15 5.83
C PRO A 159 -10.46 -21.87 6.25
N GLN A 160 -10.64 -22.10 7.55
CA GLN A 160 -11.85 -22.72 8.09
C GLN A 160 -13.02 -21.72 8.09
N ARG A 161 -12.71 -20.43 8.12
CA ARG A 161 -13.67 -19.34 7.99
C ARG A 161 -13.02 -18.13 7.34
N ILE A 162 -13.83 -17.32 6.67
CA ILE A 162 -13.40 -16.00 6.23
C ILE A 162 -13.54 -15.01 7.38
N VAL A 163 -12.45 -14.29 7.68
CA VAL A 163 -12.44 -13.22 8.68
C VAL A 163 -12.48 -11.88 7.95
N LEU A 164 -13.58 -11.15 8.10
CA LEU A 164 -13.78 -9.87 7.44
C LEU A 164 -13.16 -8.71 8.24
N PRO A 165 -12.31 -7.86 7.64
CA PRO A 165 -11.77 -6.68 8.30
C PRO A 165 -12.81 -5.61 8.63
N GLN A 166 -12.51 -4.77 9.62
CA GLN A 166 -13.29 -3.56 9.87
C GLN A 166 -12.85 -2.44 8.93
N PRO A 167 -13.76 -1.56 8.49
CA PRO A 167 -13.40 -0.45 7.63
C PRO A 167 -12.52 0.56 8.38
N LEU A 168 -11.37 0.87 7.79
CA LEU A 168 -10.49 1.95 8.24
C LEU A 168 -11.22 3.29 8.15
N ARG A 169 -11.07 4.12 9.19
CA ARG A 169 -11.51 5.51 9.17
C ARG A 169 -10.34 6.40 8.74
N GLY A 170 -10.57 7.23 7.73
CA GLY A 170 -9.53 8.07 7.14
C GLY A 170 -8.57 7.27 6.24
N ASP A 171 -7.35 7.78 6.10
CA ASP A 171 -6.37 7.36 5.10
C ASP A 171 -5.03 6.94 5.71
N ARG A 172 -4.98 6.67 7.01
CA ARG A 172 -3.71 6.35 7.68
C ARG A 172 -3.88 5.46 8.90
N LEU A 173 -2.82 4.69 9.14
CA LEU A 173 -2.55 4.01 10.39
C LEU A 173 -1.45 4.77 11.13
N LEU A 174 -1.41 4.60 12.46
CA LEU A 174 -0.35 5.15 13.30
C LEU A 174 0.41 4.02 13.97
N LEU A 175 1.73 4.09 13.87
CA LEU A 175 2.67 3.22 14.58
C LEU A 175 3.63 4.11 15.37
N GLU A 176 3.43 4.18 16.69
CA GLU A 176 4.25 5.00 17.61
C GLU A 176 4.38 6.46 17.15
N GLY A 177 3.26 7.05 16.73
CA GLY A 177 3.20 8.43 16.25
C GLY A 177 3.67 8.64 14.80
N ARG A 178 4.10 7.58 14.10
CA ARG A 178 4.47 7.65 12.68
C ARG A 178 3.35 7.14 11.79
N GLU A 179 3.14 7.83 10.68
CA GLU A 179 2.08 7.52 9.74
C GLU A 179 2.47 6.42 8.76
N LEU A 180 1.55 5.49 8.55
CA LEU A 180 1.49 4.61 7.39
C LEU A 180 0.25 5.06 6.60
N ARG A 181 0.45 5.76 5.49
CA ARG A 181 -0.61 6.38 4.69
C ARG A 181 -1.12 5.42 3.63
N ILE A 182 -2.43 5.27 3.50
CA ILE A 182 -3.10 4.45 2.51
C ILE A 182 -3.44 5.38 1.35
N VAL A 183 -2.74 5.23 0.23
CA VAL A 183 -2.80 6.13 -0.91
C VAL A 183 -3.67 5.52 -2.01
N GLY A 184 -4.50 6.36 -2.65
CA GLY A 184 -5.36 5.96 -3.77
C GLY A 184 -6.85 5.84 -3.44
N LEU A 185 -7.25 6.05 -2.18
CA LEU A 185 -8.65 5.99 -1.72
C LEU A 185 -9.58 6.99 -2.42
N ASP A 186 -9.02 8.07 -2.95
CA ASP A 186 -9.70 9.15 -3.69
C ASP A 186 -9.61 8.99 -5.21
N GLY A 187 -8.99 7.89 -5.69
CA GLY A 187 -8.77 7.61 -7.10
C GLY A 187 -9.94 6.89 -7.78
N ALA A 188 -9.77 6.62 -9.07
CA ALA A 188 -10.75 5.88 -9.87
C ALA A 188 -10.88 4.40 -9.46
N THR A 189 -9.87 3.85 -8.80
CA THR A 189 -9.81 2.46 -8.32
C THR A 189 -9.48 2.45 -6.81
N PRO A 190 -10.42 2.85 -5.94
CA PRO A 190 -10.18 3.00 -4.49
C PRO A 190 -9.98 1.66 -3.76
N ASP A 191 -10.17 0.53 -4.45
CA ASP A 191 -9.88 -0.84 -4.04
C ASP A 191 -8.43 -1.28 -4.36
N ARG A 192 -7.69 -0.47 -5.15
CA ARG A 192 -6.29 -0.71 -5.57
C ARG A 192 -5.35 0.31 -4.93
N THR A 193 -5.32 0.30 -3.61
CA THR A 193 -4.47 1.20 -2.80
C THR A 193 -3.07 0.63 -2.59
N PHE A 194 -2.15 1.47 -2.08
CA PHE A 194 -0.87 1.04 -1.53
C PHE A 194 -0.56 1.80 -0.24
N VAL A 195 0.36 1.27 0.57
CA VAL A 195 0.82 1.94 1.80
C VAL A 195 2.10 2.72 1.52
N TRP A 196 2.11 4.00 1.87
CA TRP A 196 3.27 4.87 1.88
C TRP A 196 3.70 5.20 3.31
N ILE A 197 4.99 5.01 3.62
CA ILE A 197 5.56 5.30 4.93
C ILE A 197 6.58 6.44 4.79
N PRO A 198 6.17 7.72 4.97
CA PRO A 198 7.03 8.87 4.71
C PRO A 198 8.34 8.85 5.51
N SER A 199 8.27 8.42 6.78
CA SER A 199 9.41 8.44 7.72
C SER A 199 10.60 7.57 7.29
N ILE A 200 10.39 6.57 6.45
CA ILE A 200 11.43 5.68 5.92
C ILE A 200 11.41 5.60 4.39
N LYS A 201 10.62 6.46 3.73
CA LYS A 201 10.40 6.50 2.28
C LYS A 201 10.15 5.13 1.64
N THR A 202 9.26 4.33 2.24
CA THR A 202 8.93 2.98 1.76
C THR A 202 7.50 2.90 1.25
N VAL A 203 7.32 2.36 0.03
CA VAL A 203 6.03 1.91 -0.51
C VAL A 203 5.93 0.39 -0.33
N LEU A 204 4.77 -0.09 0.09
CA LEU A 204 4.49 -1.51 0.28
C LEU A 204 3.00 -1.80 0.22
N GLY A 205 2.65 -3.08 0.11
CA GLY A 205 1.27 -3.54 0.09
C GLY A 205 0.53 -3.14 -1.18
N GLY A 206 -0.60 -3.79 -1.38
CA GLY A 206 -1.46 -3.63 -2.54
C GLY A 206 -0.93 -4.38 -3.76
N ILE A 207 -1.87 -4.69 -4.65
CA ILE A 207 -1.61 -5.31 -5.94
C ILE A 207 -0.91 -4.42 -7.01
N PRO A 208 -0.80 -3.07 -6.92
CA PRO A 208 -0.31 -2.29 -8.04
C PRO A 208 1.12 -2.59 -8.50
N VAL A 209 2.01 -3.12 -7.65
CA VAL A 209 3.41 -3.36 -8.03
C VAL A 209 3.70 -4.86 -8.01
N VAL A 210 4.16 -5.37 -9.16
CA VAL A 210 4.57 -6.76 -9.38
C VAL A 210 6.00 -6.77 -9.91
N ALA A 211 6.82 -7.77 -9.57
CA ALA A 211 8.20 -7.84 -10.06
C ALA A 211 8.68 -9.25 -10.42
N GLY A 212 9.17 -9.43 -11.65
CA GLY A 212 9.88 -10.64 -12.06
C GLY A 212 9.00 -11.85 -12.38
N GLU A 213 7.71 -11.64 -12.58
CA GLU A 213 6.76 -12.62 -13.11
C GLU A 213 5.76 -11.97 -14.08
N HIS A 214 5.06 -12.80 -14.86
CA HIS A 214 3.97 -12.32 -15.71
C HIS A 214 2.88 -11.67 -14.86
N VAL A 215 2.59 -10.40 -15.12
CA VAL A 215 1.61 -9.62 -14.35
C VAL A 215 0.20 -10.12 -14.65
N TRP A 216 -0.58 -10.29 -13.58
CA TRP A 216 -1.99 -10.65 -13.65
C TRP A 216 -2.83 -9.47 -14.18
N MET A 217 -3.30 -9.57 -15.42
CA MET A 217 -4.07 -8.52 -16.10
C MET A 217 -5.58 -8.80 -16.13
N ALA A 218 -6.01 -10.00 -15.72
CA ALA A 218 -7.40 -10.46 -15.86
C ALA A 218 -8.43 -9.60 -15.10
N ASP A 219 -8.03 -8.95 -14.01
CA ASP A 219 -8.91 -8.07 -13.23
C ASP A 219 -8.97 -6.62 -13.77
N THR A 220 -8.14 -6.26 -14.74
CA THR A 220 -8.11 -4.92 -15.34
C THR A 220 -8.45 -4.96 -16.82
N GLN A 221 -9.65 -5.43 -17.17
CA GLN A 221 -9.98 -5.88 -18.54
C GLN A 221 -10.09 -4.77 -19.61
N THR A 222 -9.99 -3.49 -19.24
CA THR A 222 -10.23 -2.37 -20.17
C THR A 222 -9.01 -1.46 -20.32
N PRO A 223 -8.86 -0.76 -21.46
CA PRO A 223 -7.83 0.27 -21.63
C PRO A 223 -7.91 1.36 -20.55
N ALA A 224 -9.12 1.71 -20.10
CA ALA A 224 -9.32 2.67 -19.02
C ALA A 224 -8.75 2.18 -17.69
N SER A 225 -8.97 0.90 -17.33
CA SER A 225 -8.38 0.32 -16.12
C SER A 225 -6.85 0.22 -16.19
N HIS A 226 -6.27 -0.05 -17.36
CA HIS A 226 -4.81 -0.02 -17.53
C HIS A 226 -4.25 1.39 -17.37
N ALA A 227 -4.91 2.40 -17.95
CA ALA A 227 -4.51 3.80 -17.77
C ALA A 227 -4.59 4.24 -16.30
N GLN A 228 -5.63 3.81 -15.57
CA GLN A 228 -5.76 4.06 -14.14
C GLN A 228 -4.64 3.38 -13.33
N TRP A 229 -4.28 2.14 -13.67
CA TRP A 229 -3.17 1.45 -13.03
C TRP A 229 -1.82 2.15 -13.30
N LEU A 230 -1.56 2.53 -14.55
CA LEU A 230 -0.38 3.32 -14.91
C LEU A 230 -0.31 4.65 -14.15
N ALA A 231 -1.45 5.32 -13.92
CA ALA A 231 -1.50 6.53 -13.10
C ALA A 231 -1.17 6.24 -11.63
N THR A 232 -1.60 5.11 -11.07
CA THR A 232 -1.19 4.67 -9.72
C THR A 232 0.31 4.44 -9.64
N LEU A 233 0.92 3.80 -10.64
CA LEU A 233 2.37 3.60 -10.70
C LEU A 233 3.13 4.94 -10.79
N GLN A 234 2.61 5.91 -11.56
CA GLN A 234 3.16 7.27 -11.61
C GLN A 234 3.08 7.98 -10.26
N ARG A 235 1.98 7.82 -9.50
CA ARG A 235 1.86 8.34 -8.12
C ARG A 235 2.95 7.76 -7.22
N ILE A 236 3.24 6.46 -7.32
CA ILE A 236 4.34 5.82 -6.57
C ILE A 236 5.68 6.45 -6.95
N GLN A 237 5.95 6.64 -8.25
CA GLN A 237 7.19 7.28 -8.72
C GLN A 237 7.35 8.71 -8.18
N ALA A 238 6.27 9.50 -8.15
CA ALA A 238 6.27 10.88 -7.68
C ALA A 238 6.59 11.01 -6.18
N LEU A 239 6.36 9.97 -5.38
CA LEU A 239 6.73 9.94 -3.95
C LEU A 239 8.25 9.82 -3.74
N GLN A 240 9.02 9.50 -4.78
CA GLN A 240 10.46 9.24 -4.73
C GLN A 240 10.86 8.29 -3.58
N PRO A 241 10.28 7.07 -3.54
CA PRO A 241 10.58 6.08 -2.51
C PRO A 241 12.05 5.64 -2.58
N GLN A 242 12.63 5.37 -1.41
CA GLN A 242 13.92 4.68 -1.30
C GLN A 242 13.76 3.16 -1.42
N ARG A 243 12.57 2.63 -1.09
CA ARG A 243 12.24 1.21 -1.21
C ARG A 243 10.80 1.04 -1.67
N VAL A 244 10.55 0.07 -2.53
CA VAL A 244 9.23 -0.35 -2.99
C VAL A 244 9.13 -1.86 -2.85
N ILE A 245 8.30 -2.36 -1.96
CA ILE A 245 8.07 -3.80 -1.80
C ILE A 245 6.86 -4.17 -2.66
N PRO A 246 7.05 -4.94 -3.76
CA PRO A 246 5.95 -5.38 -4.59
C PRO A 246 4.97 -6.25 -3.80
N GLY A 247 3.69 -6.21 -4.17
CA GLY A 247 2.67 -7.12 -3.64
C GLY A 247 2.97 -8.56 -4.06
N HIS A 248 3.42 -8.74 -5.31
CA HIS A 248 3.89 -10.02 -5.83
C HIS A 248 5.28 -9.90 -6.44
N PHE A 249 6.17 -10.84 -6.13
CA PHE A 249 7.50 -10.85 -6.75
C PHE A 249 8.20 -12.21 -6.66
N VAL A 250 9.09 -12.50 -7.60
CA VAL A 250 9.97 -13.67 -7.49
C VAL A 250 11.17 -13.39 -6.57
N PRO A 251 11.73 -14.39 -5.87
CA PRO A 251 12.93 -14.20 -5.04
C PRO A 251 14.07 -13.52 -5.81
N GLY A 252 14.66 -12.48 -5.22
CA GLY A 252 15.73 -11.69 -5.82
C GLY A 252 15.28 -10.58 -6.79
N ALA A 253 13.98 -10.45 -7.06
CA ALA A 253 13.45 -9.33 -7.83
C ALA A 253 13.71 -7.98 -7.14
N ALA A 254 13.76 -6.92 -7.95
CA ALA A 254 13.99 -5.57 -7.46
C ALA A 254 12.89 -5.14 -6.47
N GLN A 255 13.28 -4.45 -5.40
CA GLN A 255 12.38 -3.86 -4.40
C GLN A 255 12.56 -2.33 -4.34
N ASP A 256 12.63 -1.71 -5.50
CA ASP A 256 12.79 -0.28 -5.69
C ASP A 256 11.96 0.20 -6.90
N LEU A 257 12.21 1.42 -7.38
CA LEU A 257 11.51 1.96 -8.55
C LEU A 257 11.69 1.15 -9.84
N ALA A 258 12.62 0.20 -9.91
CA ALA A 258 12.72 -0.73 -11.04
C ALA A 258 11.52 -1.68 -11.11
N ALA A 259 10.97 -2.12 -9.97
CA ALA A 259 9.74 -2.92 -9.95
C ALA A 259 8.55 -2.13 -10.50
N VAL A 260 8.44 -0.86 -10.11
CA VAL A 260 7.37 0.05 -10.59
C VAL A 260 7.48 0.26 -12.10
N ARG A 261 8.70 0.45 -12.61
CA ARG A 261 8.95 0.55 -14.07
C ARG A 261 8.62 -0.76 -14.78
N PHE A 262 9.06 -1.89 -14.23
CA PHE A 262 8.75 -3.21 -14.78
C PHE A 262 7.24 -3.42 -14.94
N THR A 263 6.44 -3.16 -13.90
CA THR A 263 4.97 -3.31 -14.01
C THR A 263 4.40 -2.37 -15.07
N ALA A 264 4.84 -1.10 -15.10
CA ALA A 264 4.35 -0.13 -16.08
C ALA A 264 4.69 -0.53 -17.53
N ASP A 265 5.91 -1.02 -17.76
CA ASP A 265 6.36 -1.45 -19.08
C ASP A 265 5.65 -2.72 -19.52
N TYR A 266 5.39 -3.65 -18.58
CA TYR A 266 4.60 -4.84 -18.85
C TYR A 266 3.17 -4.50 -19.28
N ILE A 267 2.48 -3.59 -18.58
CA ILE A 267 1.11 -3.16 -18.93
C ILE A 267 1.09 -2.60 -20.35
N ARG A 268 2.04 -1.72 -20.69
CA ARG A 268 2.14 -1.14 -22.04
C ARG A 268 2.42 -2.20 -23.10
N ALA A 269 3.30 -3.15 -22.81
CA ALA A 269 3.61 -4.24 -23.72
C ALA A 269 2.38 -5.15 -23.93
N PHE A 270 1.65 -5.45 -22.86
CA PHE A 270 0.43 -6.24 -22.92
C PHE A 270 -0.65 -5.54 -23.77
N ASP A 271 -0.85 -4.23 -23.59
CA ASP A 271 -1.76 -3.43 -24.43
C ASP A 271 -1.37 -3.46 -25.90
N GLU A 272 -0.08 -3.25 -26.19
CA GLU A 272 0.46 -3.25 -27.54
C GLU A 272 0.26 -4.61 -28.23
N GLU A 273 0.58 -5.70 -27.55
CA GLU A 273 0.44 -7.05 -28.13
C GLU A 273 -1.02 -7.50 -28.18
N THR A 274 -1.87 -7.08 -27.25
CA THR A 274 -3.32 -7.41 -27.27
C THR A 274 -4.00 -6.84 -28.51
N ALA A 275 -3.59 -5.64 -28.94
CA ALA A 275 -4.11 -5.01 -30.16
C ALA A 275 -3.67 -5.73 -31.44
N LYS A 276 -2.50 -6.38 -31.44
CA LYS A 276 -1.94 -7.12 -32.60
C LYS A 276 -2.43 -8.57 -32.65
N ALA A 277 -2.57 -9.20 -31.49
CA ALA A 277 -2.85 -10.62 -31.38
C ALA A 277 -4.27 -10.96 -31.82
N LYS A 278 -4.42 -12.03 -32.60
CA LYS A 278 -5.73 -12.52 -33.05
C LYS A 278 -6.53 -13.17 -31.92
N ASP A 279 -5.86 -13.97 -31.11
CA ASP A 279 -6.42 -14.83 -30.06
C ASP A 279 -5.48 -14.89 -28.85
N ALA A 280 -5.92 -15.55 -27.78
CA ALA A 280 -5.16 -15.63 -26.54
C ALA A 280 -3.83 -16.35 -26.72
N ALA A 281 -3.79 -17.40 -27.54
CA ALA A 281 -2.56 -18.15 -27.83
C ALA A 281 -1.51 -17.25 -28.51
N ALA A 282 -1.91 -16.44 -29.49
CA ALA A 282 -1.02 -15.48 -30.13
C ALA A 282 -0.53 -14.41 -29.16
N LEU A 283 -1.39 -13.92 -28.25
CA LEU A 283 -1.02 -12.94 -27.22
C LEU A 283 -0.02 -13.54 -26.22
N VAL A 284 -0.26 -14.77 -25.75
CA VAL A 284 0.67 -15.50 -24.87
C VAL A 284 2.03 -15.64 -25.53
N ALA A 285 2.07 -16.10 -26.78
CA ALA A 285 3.32 -16.27 -27.53
C ALA A 285 4.08 -14.95 -27.68
N ALA A 286 3.40 -13.84 -28.00
CA ALA A 286 4.02 -12.53 -28.14
C ALA A 286 4.58 -12.01 -26.80
N MET A 287 3.83 -12.18 -25.71
CA MET A 287 4.30 -11.76 -24.37
C MET A 287 5.47 -12.62 -23.88
N GLN A 288 5.47 -13.92 -24.16
CA GLN A 288 6.61 -14.79 -23.84
C GLN A 288 7.85 -14.46 -24.69
N GLN A 289 7.69 -13.94 -25.91
CA GLN A 289 8.84 -13.44 -26.69
C GLN A 289 9.43 -12.17 -26.09
N ARG A 290 8.60 -11.25 -25.59
CA ARG A 290 9.08 -10.01 -24.93
C ARG A 290 9.67 -10.28 -23.55
N TYR A 291 9.14 -11.30 -22.86
CA TYR A 291 9.49 -11.63 -21.48
C TYR A 291 9.82 -13.12 -21.29
N PRO A 292 10.85 -13.66 -21.97
CA PRO A 292 11.09 -15.10 -22.05
C PRO A 292 11.56 -15.75 -20.74
N GLN A 293 11.95 -14.96 -19.74
CA GLN A 293 12.48 -15.43 -18.47
C GLN A 293 11.48 -15.36 -17.32
N LEU A 294 10.27 -14.81 -17.56
CA LEU A 294 9.28 -14.67 -16.49
C LEU A 294 8.57 -16.00 -16.22
N GLY A 295 8.41 -16.31 -14.93
CA GLY A 295 7.46 -17.32 -14.47
C GLY A 295 6.01 -16.82 -14.54
N GLY A 296 5.08 -17.58 -13.95
CA GLY A 296 3.66 -17.18 -13.89
C GLY A 296 2.94 -17.29 -15.24
N VAL A 297 3.36 -18.22 -16.11
CA VAL A 297 2.77 -18.40 -17.45
C VAL A 297 1.26 -18.67 -17.38
N ASP A 298 0.78 -19.37 -16.35
CA ASP A 298 -0.65 -19.62 -16.15
C ASP A 298 -1.44 -18.32 -15.93
N ALA A 299 -0.86 -17.34 -15.23
CA ALA A 299 -1.45 -16.02 -15.05
C ALA A 299 -1.53 -15.26 -16.39
N LEU A 300 -0.50 -15.36 -17.23
CA LEU A 300 -0.52 -14.79 -18.58
C LEU A 300 -1.58 -15.47 -19.46
N GLN A 301 -1.68 -16.80 -19.43
CA GLN A 301 -2.66 -17.54 -20.23
C GLN A 301 -4.09 -17.12 -19.90
N LEU A 302 -4.42 -17.09 -18.61
CA LEU A 302 -5.73 -16.65 -18.15
C LEU A 302 -5.99 -15.19 -18.52
N SER A 303 -5.02 -14.31 -18.25
CA SER A 303 -5.12 -12.89 -18.61
C SER A 303 -5.35 -12.68 -20.11
N ALA A 304 -4.69 -13.47 -20.97
CA ALA A 304 -4.86 -13.40 -22.41
C ALA A 304 -6.25 -13.90 -22.85
N GLN A 305 -6.75 -15.00 -22.28
CA GLN A 305 -8.10 -15.50 -22.56
C GLN A 305 -9.16 -14.45 -22.22
N VAL A 306 -8.99 -13.75 -21.11
CA VAL A 306 -9.90 -12.67 -20.69
C VAL A 306 -9.79 -11.47 -21.63
N ALA A 307 -8.58 -10.99 -21.91
CA ALA A 307 -8.35 -9.84 -22.79
C ALA A 307 -8.86 -10.08 -24.23
N LYS A 308 -8.87 -11.33 -24.69
CA LYS A 308 -9.38 -11.71 -26.02
C LYS A 308 -10.86 -12.11 -26.02
N GLY A 309 -11.53 -12.08 -24.86
CA GLY A 309 -12.95 -12.42 -24.73
C GLY A 309 -13.25 -13.90 -24.86
N GLU A 310 -12.24 -14.76 -24.80
CA GLU A 310 -12.35 -16.22 -24.86
C GLU A 310 -12.77 -16.79 -23.50
N MET A 311 -12.52 -16.06 -22.41
CA MET A 311 -12.98 -16.37 -21.05
C MET A 311 -13.67 -15.16 -20.43
N ARG A 312 -14.77 -15.39 -19.73
CA ARG A 312 -15.35 -14.39 -18.83
C ARG A 312 -14.70 -14.53 -17.45
N TRP A 313 -14.18 -13.42 -16.95
CA TRP A 313 -13.59 -13.34 -15.62
C TRP A 313 -14.44 -12.45 -14.71
N PRO A 314 -14.89 -12.98 -13.56
CA PRO A 314 -15.85 -12.33 -12.67
C PRO A 314 -15.24 -11.19 -11.84
#